data_AF-A0A2T3Y1R3-F1
#
_entry.id   AF-A0A2T3Y1R3-F1
#
_cell.length_a   1.000
_cell.length_b   1.000
_cell.length_c   1.000
_cell.angle_alpha   90.00
_cell.angle_beta   90.00
_cell.angle_gamma   90.00
#
_symmetry.space_group_name_H-M   'P 1'
#
loop_
_entity.id
_entity.type
_entity.pdbx_description
1 polymer ?
#
loop_
_entity_poly.entity_id
_entity_poly.type
_entity_poly.pdbx_seq_one_letter_code
_entity_poly.pdbx_strand_id
1 'polypeptide(L)'
;MVFLAANTLSIELMRSHSTWRVLLLPLSLVRFIAMIALPVHVMHDFMQGERGAGRISIFGKEFWRYCLVALSLGIPCVLFALLVIGGSSFALRANGFHRFQMVAFLLAIACVVFLLAFFVCARFSLLFCHVASGGKIRWRAAWHDTRGHCWRIVTSQFLTGLPVPLAIVVAFFMARFWVVTLAPESLPYVFSLGQSLMLVIALIVGAACSCWLYRRFAATLLNEA
;
A
#
# COMPACT_ATOMS: atom_id res chain seq x y z
N MET A 1 -8.05 -0.44 7.37
CA MET A 1 -8.90 0.54 8.08
C MET A 1 -8.16 1.29 9.20
N VAL A 2 -7.29 0.65 10.00
CA VAL A 2 -6.49 1.32 11.07
C VAL A 2 -5.58 2.46 10.53
N PHE A 3 -5.00 2.29 9.35
CA PHE A 3 -4.18 3.33 8.68
C PHE A 3 -4.94 4.58 8.22
N LEU A 4 -6.24 4.44 7.92
CA LEU A 4 -7.10 5.57 7.56
C LEU A 4 -7.62 6.30 8.81
N ALA A 5 -7.86 5.56 9.90
CA ALA A 5 -8.33 6.13 11.18
C ALA A 5 -7.28 7.01 11.88
N ALA A 6 -6.00 6.63 11.84
CA ALA A 6 -4.93 7.42 12.46
C ALA A 6 -4.57 8.71 11.67
N ASN A 7 -4.63 8.66 10.33
CA ASN A 7 -4.44 9.85 9.49
C ASN A 7 -5.66 10.79 9.51
N THR A 8 -6.87 10.28 9.75
CA THR A 8 -8.07 11.13 9.90
C THR A 8 -8.08 11.86 11.23
N LEU A 9 -7.53 11.28 12.30
CA LEU A 9 -7.45 11.91 13.62
C LEU A 9 -6.55 13.16 13.64
N SER A 10 -5.45 13.15 12.88
CA SER A 10 -4.56 14.32 12.69
C SER A 10 -5.22 15.41 11.82
N ILE A 11 -6.10 15.02 10.90
CA ILE A 11 -6.89 15.95 10.08
C ILE A 11 -8.06 16.57 10.88
N GLU A 12 -8.64 15.83 11.83
CA GLU A 12 -9.73 16.34 12.66
C GLU A 12 -9.28 17.36 13.71
N LEU A 13 -8.08 17.22 14.28
CA LEU A 13 -7.53 18.24 15.21
C LEU A 13 -7.19 19.57 14.50
N MET A 14 -6.89 19.56 13.20
CA MET A 14 -6.62 20.76 12.39
C MET A 14 -7.87 21.35 11.71
N ARG A 15 -9.06 20.82 11.99
CA ARG A 15 -10.31 21.15 11.29
C ARG A 15 -10.89 22.54 11.62
N SER A 16 -10.29 23.28 12.56
CA SER A 16 -10.85 24.50 13.14
C SER A 16 -10.68 25.78 12.28
N HIS A 17 -9.84 25.79 11.23
CA HIS A 17 -9.61 27.01 10.43
C HIS A 17 -9.61 26.72 8.92
N SER A 18 -10.52 27.37 8.19
CA SER A 18 -10.77 27.23 6.74
C SER A 18 -9.52 27.38 5.87
N THR A 19 -8.59 28.25 6.29
CA THR A 19 -7.32 28.55 5.60
C THR A 19 -6.36 27.37 5.54
N TRP A 20 -6.36 26.48 6.53
CA TRP A 20 -5.48 25.30 6.54
C TRP A 20 -5.88 24.25 5.49
N ARG A 21 -7.15 24.19 5.09
CA ARG A 21 -7.60 23.21 4.09
C ARG A 21 -6.92 23.41 2.74
N VAL A 22 -6.67 24.66 2.36
CA VAL A 22 -6.00 25.01 1.09
C VAL A 22 -4.53 24.62 1.11
N LEU A 23 -3.86 24.69 2.27
CA LEU A 23 -2.46 24.26 2.44
C LEU A 23 -2.32 22.74 2.62
N LEU A 24 -3.33 22.07 3.18
CA LEU A 24 -3.32 20.62 3.39
C LEU A 24 -3.45 19.84 2.08
N LEU A 25 -4.20 20.34 1.11
CA LEU A 25 -4.35 19.71 -0.21
C LEU A 25 -3.00 19.50 -0.93
N PRO A 26 -2.19 20.55 -1.22
CA PRO A 26 -0.91 20.37 -1.89
C PRO A 26 0.05 19.50 -1.06
N LEU A 27 0.06 19.65 0.27
CA LEU A 27 0.91 18.82 1.13
C LEU A 27 0.52 17.33 1.07
N SER A 28 -0.79 17.03 1.04
CA SER A 28 -1.28 15.66 0.89
C SER A 28 -0.93 15.07 -0.47
N LEU A 29 -0.94 15.89 -1.51
CA LEU A 29 -0.58 15.51 -2.87
C LEU A 29 0.92 15.22 -2.97
N VAL A 30 1.76 16.09 -2.40
CA VAL A 30 3.21 15.87 -2.28
C VAL A 30 3.51 14.59 -1.49
N ARG A 31 2.82 14.37 -0.37
CA ARG A 31 2.96 13.14 0.43
C ARG A 31 2.59 11.89 -0.39
N PHE A 32 1.49 11.96 -1.14
CA PHE A 32 1.05 10.85 -1.99
C PHE A 32 2.06 10.56 -3.11
N ILE A 33 2.56 11.59 -3.79
CA ILE A 33 3.61 11.45 -4.80
C ILE A 33 4.86 10.85 -4.18
N ALA A 34 5.31 11.35 -3.03
CA ALA A 34 6.50 10.86 -2.33
C ALA A 34 6.34 9.38 -1.93
N MET A 35 5.18 8.98 -1.44
CA MET A 35 4.88 7.59 -1.09
C MET A 35 4.90 6.63 -2.28
N ILE A 36 4.61 7.12 -3.49
CA ILE A 36 4.68 6.32 -4.72
C ILE A 36 6.10 6.33 -5.30
N ALA A 37 6.74 7.50 -5.34
CA ALA A 37 8.07 7.67 -5.90
C ALA A 37 9.13 6.91 -5.11
N LEU A 38 9.04 6.91 -3.78
CA LEU A 38 10.06 6.32 -2.91
C LEU A 38 10.23 4.80 -3.13
N PRO A 39 9.16 3.96 -3.16
CA PRO A 39 9.27 2.56 -3.56
C PRO A 39 9.85 2.37 -4.95
N VAL A 40 9.47 3.19 -5.93
CA VAL A 40 9.96 3.08 -7.32
C VAL A 40 11.47 3.31 -7.38
N HIS A 41 11.95 4.36 -6.72
CA HIS A 41 13.39 4.66 -6.65
C HIS A 41 14.15 3.54 -5.95
N VAL A 42 13.66 3.08 -4.80
CA VAL A 42 14.28 1.96 -4.08
C VAL A 42 14.34 0.72 -4.97
N MET A 43 13.24 0.35 -5.64
CA MET A 43 13.22 -0.82 -6.52
C MET A 43 14.19 -0.69 -7.68
N HIS A 44 14.25 0.49 -8.30
CA HIS A 44 15.12 0.78 -9.42
C HIS A 44 16.60 0.70 -9.02
N ASP A 45 16.98 1.33 -7.91
CA ASP A 45 18.36 1.34 -7.40
C ASP A 45 18.82 -0.07 -7.00
N PHE A 46 17.96 -0.84 -6.33
CA PHE A 46 18.24 -2.24 -5.98
C PHE A 46 18.42 -3.14 -7.21
N MET A 47 17.74 -2.84 -8.32
CA MET A 47 17.78 -3.63 -9.55
C MET A 47 18.96 -3.31 -10.45
N GLN A 48 19.39 -2.05 -10.52
CA GLN A 48 20.50 -1.64 -11.38
C GLN A 48 21.89 -1.82 -10.73
N GLY A 49 21.97 -1.82 -9.40
CA GLY A 49 23.23 -2.00 -8.68
C GLY A 49 24.31 -0.97 -9.06
N GLU A 50 25.57 -1.28 -8.75
CA GLU A 50 26.73 -0.37 -8.97
C GLU A 50 27.00 -0.03 -10.44
N ARG A 51 26.45 -0.80 -11.39
CA ARG A 51 26.75 -0.69 -12.82
C ARG A 51 25.88 0.31 -13.58
N GLY A 52 24.83 0.85 -12.94
CA GLY A 52 23.80 1.66 -13.57
C GLY A 52 23.62 3.06 -13.00
N ALA A 53 24.62 3.62 -12.29
CA ALA A 53 24.57 4.98 -11.71
C ALA A 53 24.58 6.12 -12.76
N GLY A 54 23.93 5.92 -13.91
CA GLY A 54 23.61 6.97 -14.86
C GLY A 54 22.49 7.84 -14.32
N ARG A 55 22.59 9.14 -14.57
CA ARG A 55 21.64 10.18 -14.12
C ARG A 55 20.22 9.89 -14.64
N ILE A 56 19.41 9.17 -13.88
CA ILE A 56 18.00 8.94 -14.24
C ILE A 56 17.20 10.21 -13.91
N SER A 57 16.42 10.68 -14.89
CA SER A 57 15.45 11.74 -14.65
C SER A 57 14.39 11.24 -13.67
N ILE A 58 14.24 11.95 -12.55
CA ILE A 58 13.28 11.65 -11.46
C ILE A 58 11.85 11.44 -12.00
N PHE A 59 11.51 12.09 -13.11
CA PHE A 59 10.21 11.98 -13.79
C PHE A 59 10.34 11.43 -15.22
N GLY A 60 11.21 10.45 -15.42
CA GLY A 60 11.39 9.79 -16.70
C GLY A 60 10.18 8.97 -17.18
N LYS A 61 10.26 8.48 -18.41
CA LYS A 61 9.24 7.63 -19.06
C LYS A 61 8.90 6.38 -18.23
N GLU A 62 9.87 5.83 -17.52
CA GLU A 62 9.68 4.63 -16.69
C GLU A 62 8.82 4.90 -15.44
N PHE A 63 8.94 6.08 -14.83
CA PHE A 63 8.07 6.51 -13.74
C PHE A 63 6.60 6.60 -14.21
N TRP A 64 6.38 7.19 -15.39
CA TRP A 64 5.04 7.29 -15.97
C TRP A 64 4.44 5.92 -16.30
N ARG A 65 5.23 4.98 -16.81
CA ARG A 65 4.78 3.60 -17.04
C ARG A 65 4.41 2.89 -15.75
N TYR A 66 5.22 3.03 -14.70
CA TYR A 66 4.91 2.48 -13.38
C TYR A 66 3.62 3.08 -12.83
N CYS A 67 3.46 4.40 -12.91
CA CYS A 67 2.26 5.10 -12.47
C CYS A 67 1.02 4.63 -13.23
N LEU A 68 1.14 4.45 -14.56
CA LEU A 68 0.05 3.92 -15.40
C LEU A 68 -0.34 2.50 -14.99
N VAL A 69 0.63 1.61 -14.76
CA VAL A 69 0.37 0.24 -14.28
C VAL A 69 -0.30 0.27 -12.90
N ALA A 70 0.20 1.12 -11.98
CA ALA A 70 -0.37 1.27 -10.64
C ALA A 70 -1.82 1.78 -10.68
N LEU A 71 -2.09 2.79 -11.51
CA LEU A 71 -3.44 3.32 -11.72
C LEU A 71 -4.36 2.28 -12.39
N SER A 72 -3.87 1.57 -13.41
CA SER A 72 -4.66 0.55 -14.12
C SER A 72 -5.08 -0.61 -13.22
N LEU A 73 -4.35 -0.85 -12.13
CA LEU A 73 -4.63 -1.91 -11.17
C LEU A 73 -5.40 -1.40 -9.95
N GLY A 74 -5.07 -0.19 -9.49
CA GLY A 74 -5.72 0.47 -8.35
C GLY A 74 -7.15 0.88 -8.65
N ILE A 75 -7.41 1.54 -9.80
CA ILE A 75 -8.74 2.01 -10.19
C ILE A 75 -9.78 0.87 -10.21
N PRO A 76 -9.56 -0.26 -10.90
CA PRO A 76 -10.55 -1.35 -10.91
C PRO A 76 -10.71 -2.00 -9.54
N CYS A 77 -9.64 -2.11 -8.73
CA CYS A 77 -9.76 -2.64 -7.37
C CYS A 77 -10.63 -1.74 -6.48
N VAL A 78 -10.43 -0.42 -6.55
CA VAL A 78 -11.24 0.56 -5.80
C VAL A 78 -12.68 0.57 -6.30
N LEU A 79 -12.88 0.57 -7.61
CA LEU A 79 -14.22 0.54 -8.20
C LEU A 79 -14.97 -0.73 -7.80
N PHE A 80 -14.31 -1.89 -7.88
CA PHE A 80 -14.88 -3.17 -7.43
C PHE A 80 -15.24 -3.15 -5.94
N ALA A 81 -14.35 -2.63 -5.09
CA ALA A 81 -14.62 -2.49 -3.66
C ALA A 81 -15.82 -1.57 -3.38
N LEU A 82 -15.91 -0.43 -4.07
CA LEU A 82 -17.04 0.49 -3.94
C LEU A 82 -18.34 -0.12 -4.42
N LEU A 83 -18.33 -0.86 -5.53
CA LEU A 83 -19.51 -1.55 -6.04
C LEU A 83 -19.99 -2.65 -5.09
N VAL A 84 -19.07 -3.46 -4.56
CA VAL A 84 -19.42 -4.56 -3.65
C VAL A 84 -19.87 -4.03 -2.29
N ILE A 85 -19.12 -3.10 -1.67
CA ILE A 85 -19.46 -2.54 -0.35
C ILE A 85 -20.68 -1.61 -0.45
N GLY A 86 -20.73 -0.75 -1.46
CA GLY A 86 -21.86 0.16 -1.69
C GLY A 86 -23.13 -0.59 -2.06
N GLY A 87 -23.03 -1.56 -2.97
CA GLY A 87 -24.14 -2.41 -3.39
C GLY A 87 -24.68 -3.27 -2.24
N SER A 88 -23.79 -3.91 -1.47
CA SER A 88 -24.21 -4.66 -0.27
C SER A 88 -24.84 -3.75 0.79
N SER A 89 -24.29 -2.55 1.02
CA SER A 89 -24.90 -1.58 1.94
C SER A 89 -26.30 -1.17 1.51
N PHE A 90 -26.52 -0.94 0.21
CA PHE A 90 -27.83 -0.60 -0.33
C PHE A 90 -28.82 -1.77 -0.20
N ALA A 91 -28.40 -2.98 -0.57
CA ALA A 91 -29.22 -4.18 -0.46
C ALA A 91 -29.62 -4.50 0.99
N LEU A 92 -28.71 -4.35 1.96
CA LEU A 92 -28.99 -4.58 3.38
C LEU A 92 -29.98 -3.55 3.94
N ARG A 93 -29.87 -2.29 3.51
CA ARG A 93 -30.82 -1.23 3.88
C ARG A 93 -32.20 -1.48 3.31
N ALA A 94 -32.29 -1.93 2.06
CA ALA A 94 -33.58 -2.26 1.43
C ALA A 94 -34.30 -3.42 2.13
N ASN A 95 -33.56 -4.37 2.70
CA ASN A 95 -34.10 -5.53 3.42
C ASN A 95 -34.36 -5.29 4.92
N GLY A 96 -34.20 -4.06 5.42
CA GLY A 96 -34.57 -3.73 6.81
C GLY A 96 -33.71 -4.39 7.90
N PHE A 97 -32.47 -4.80 7.60
CA PHE A 97 -31.60 -5.47 8.58
C PHE A 97 -31.29 -4.62 9.82
N HIS A 98 -31.08 -5.26 10.97
CA HIS A 98 -30.68 -4.55 12.20
C HIS A 98 -29.22 -4.03 12.08
N ARG A 99 -28.93 -2.85 12.66
CA ARG A 99 -27.61 -2.16 12.51
C ARG A 99 -26.40 -3.06 12.84
N PHE A 100 -26.50 -3.89 13.88
CA PHE A 100 -25.40 -4.78 14.29
C PHE A 100 -25.08 -5.86 13.24
N GLN A 101 -26.10 -6.49 12.67
CA GLN A 101 -25.93 -7.50 11.61
C GLN A 101 -25.38 -6.86 10.33
N MET A 102 -25.82 -5.65 9.98
CA MET A 102 -25.26 -4.92 8.83
C MET A 102 -23.76 -4.68 8.97
N VAL A 103 -23.30 -4.23 10.15
CA VAL A 103 -21.88 -3.94 10.38
C VAL A 103 -21.03 -5.21 10.29
N ALA A 104 -21.48 -6.31 10.93
CA ALA A 104 -20.77 -7.58 10.87
C ALA A 104 -20.65 -8.10 9.44
N PHE A 105 -21.73 -8.02 8.65
CA PHE A 105 -21.74 -8.47 7.26
C PHE A 105 -20.86 -7.60 6.35
N LEU A 106 -20.92 -6.27 6.51
CA LEU A 106 -20.05 -5.35 5.77
C LEU A 106 -18.57 -5.56 6.11
N LEU A 107 -18.25 -5.85 7.38
CA LEU A 107 -16.89 -6.17 7.80
C LEU A 107 -16.40 -7.47 7.14
N ALA A 108 -17.24 -8.51 7.10
CA ALA A 108 -16.91 -9.77 6.45
C ALA A 108 -16.67 -9.59 4.94
N ILE A 109 -17.56 -8.85 4.26
CA ILE A 109 -17.39 -8.51 2.84
C ILE A 109 -16.12 -7.69 2.62
N ALA A 110 -15.87 -6.67 3.44
CA ALA A 110 -14.67 -5.85 3.34
C ALA A 110 -13.40 -6.68 3.52
N CYS A 111 -13.42 -7.67 4.42
CA CYS A 111 -12.32 -8.61 4.61
C CYS A 111 -12.09 -9.47 3.35
N VAL A 112 -13.15 -10.03 2.77
CA VAL A 112 -13.05 -10.82 1.53
C VAL A 112 -12.53 -9.98 0.36
N VAL A 113 -13.06 -8.77 0.17
CA VAL A 113 -12.59 -7.84 -0.87
C VAL A 113 -11.13 -7.48 -0.65
N PHE A 114 -10.72 -7.25 0.60
CA PHE A 114 -9.33 -6.96 0.94
C PHE A 114 -8.40 -8.14 0.61
N LEU A 115 -8.79 -9.38 0.96
CA LEU A 115 -8.02 -10.57 0.63
C LEU A 115 -7.90 -10.79 -0.89
N LEU A 116 -8.98 -10.56 -1.63
CA LEU A 116 -8.99 -10.65 -3.08
C LEU A 116 -8.07 -9.58 -3.71
N ALA A 117 -8.18 -8.33 -3.26
CA ALA A 117 -7.31 -7.25 -3.72
C ALA A 117 -5.85 -7.54 -3.40
N PHE A 118 -5.56 -8.04 -2.19
CA PHE A 118 -4.21 -8.44 -1.81
C PHE A 118 -3.67 -9.56 -2.70
N PHE A 119 -4.48 -10.57 -3.01
CA PHE A 119 -4.11 -11.65 -3.93
C PHE A 119 -3.78 -11.12 -5.33
N VAL A 120 -4.59 -10.20 -5.87
CA VAL A 120 -4.34 -9.54 -7.17
C VAL A 120 -3.04 -8.72 -7.12
N CYS A 121 -2.84 -7.93 -6.07
CA CYS A 121 -1.61 -7.15 -5.90
C CYS A 121 -0.36 -8.04 -5.78
N ALA A 122 -0.42 -9.13 -5.02
CA ALA A 122 0.68 -10.08 -4.88
C ALA A 122 1.01 -10.79 -6.20
N ARG A 123 0.00 -11.03 -7.05
CA ARG A 123 0.19 -11.59 -8.40
C ARG A 123 0.89 -10.61 -9.32
N PHE A 124 0.48 -9.34 -9.30
CA PHE A 124 1.04 -8.32 -10.18
C PHE A 124 2.29 -7.63 -9.62
N SER A 125 2.73 -7.96 -8.39
CA SER A 125 3.95 -7.38 -7.80
C SER A 125 5.19 -7.59 -8.67
N LEU A 126 5.28 -8.72 -9.38
CA LEU A 126 6.37 -8.99 -10.32
C LEU A 126 6.34 -8.08 -11.55
N LEU A 127 5.14 -7.72 -12.03
CA LEU A 127 4.96 -6.81 -13.16
C LEU A 127 5.45 -5.40 -12.77
N PHE A 128 5.19 -4.97 -11.53
CA PHE A 128 5.68 -3.69 -11.00
C PHE A 128 7.21 -3.62 -11.00
N CYS A 129 7.88 -4.66 -10.50
CA CYS A 129 9.35 -4.71 -10.52
C CYS A 129 9.92 -4.74 -11.94
N HIS A 130 9.29 -5.49 -12.86
CA HIS A 130 9.71 -5.56 -14.27
C HIS A 130 9.62 -4.19 -14.96
N VAL A 131 8.50 -3.49 -14.78
CA VAL A 131 8.29 -2.16 -15.36
C VAL A 131 9.20 -1.12 -14.70
N ALA A 132 9.42 -1.22 -13.38
CA ALA A 132 10.38 -0.36 -12.68
C ALA A 132 11.82 -0.53 -13.20
N SER A 133 12.18 -1.73 -13.68
CA SER A 133 13.49 -1.99 -14.31
C SER A 133 13.61 -1.52 -15.77
N GLY A 134 12.55 -0.92 -16.35
CA GLY A 134 12.53 -0.46 -17.74
C GLY A 134 11.99 -1.48 -18.75
N GLY A 135 11.46 -2.61 -18.27
CA GLY A 135 10.88 -3.66 -19.10
C GLY A 135 9.55 -3.27 -19.77
N LYS A 136 9.18 -3.97 -20.83
CA LYS A 136 7.90 -3.74 -21.53
C LYS A 136 6.74 -4.34 -20.73
N ILE A 137 5.59 -3.67 -20.75
CA ILE A 137 4.38 -4.14 -20.05
C ILE A 137 3.83 -5.39 -20.74
N ARG A 138 3.93 -6.56 -20.10
CA ARG A 138 3.40 -7.86 -20.58
C ARG A 138 2.51 -8.53 -19.55
N TRP A 139 1.22 -8.15 -19.53
CA TRP A 139 0.22 -8.65 -18.58
C TRP A 139 0.03 -10.18 -18.61
N ARG A 140 -0.04 -10.78 -19.80
CA ARG A 140 -0.29 -12.23 -19.96
C ARG A 140 0.88 -13.07 -19.46
N ALA A 141 2.11 -12.65 -19.73
CA ALA A 141 3.31 -13.36 -19.28
C ALA A 141 3.40 -13.37 -17.75
N ALA A 142 3.22 -12.21 -17.11
CA ALA A 142 3.22 -12.10 -15.65
C ALA A 142 2.12 -12.95 -14.98
N TRP A 143 0.95 -13.06 -15.61
CA TRP A 143 -0.13 -13.91 -15.10
C TRP A 143 0.20 -15.40 -15.19
N HIS A 144 0.84 -15.83 -16.28
CA HIS A 144 1.19 -17.23 -16.48
C HIS A 144 2.30 -17.67 -15.51
N ASP A 145 3.31 -16.83 -15.34
CA ASP A 145 4.49 -17.11 -14.51
C ASP A 145 4.13 -17.30 -13.02
N THR A 146 3.15 -16.55 -12.53
CA THR A 146 2.72 -16.62 -11.14
C THR A 146 1.79 -17.80 -10.81
N ARG A 147 1.24 -18.52 -11.82
CA ARG A 147 0.18 -19.53 -11.63
C ARG A 147 0.57 -20.68 -10.70
N GLY A 148 1.81 -21.15 -10.76
CA GLY A 148 2.31 -22.24 -9.91
C GLY A 148 2.92 -21.80 -8.57
N HIS A 149 3.39 -20.56 -8.46
CA HIS A 149 4.19 -20.10 -7.31
C HIS A 149 3.48 -19.08 -6.41
N CYS A 150 2.24 -18.72 -6.73
CA CYS A 150 1.52 -17.66 -6.04
C CYS A 150 1.43 -17.83 -4.53
N TRP A 151 1.10 -19.03 -4.04
CA TRP A 151 1.04 -19.27 -2.61
C TRP A 151 2.39 -19.03 -1.94
N ARG A 152 3.48 -19.44 -2.58
CA ARG A 152 4.84 -19.23 -2.07
C ARG A 152 5.23 -17.75 -2.05
N ILE A 153 4.84 -17.00 -3.08
CA ILE A 153 5.05 -15.54 -3.16
C ILE A 153 4.23 -14.85 -2.06
N VAL A 154 2.95 -15.18 -1.94
CA VAL A 154 2.04 -14.63 -0.92
C VAL A 154 2.55 -14.94 0.49
N THR A 155 2.90 -16.20 0.79
CA THR A 155 3.44 -16.57 2.11
C THR A 155 4.74 -15.85 2.40
N SER A 156 5.61 -15.66 1.40
CA SER A 156 6.86 -14.94 1.61
C SER A 156 6.61 -13.45 1.88
N GLN A 157 5.69 -12.80 1.16
CA GLN A 157 5.31 -11.41 1.41
C GLN A 157 4.62 -11.24 2.75
N PHE A 158 3.80 -12.21 3.17
CA PHE A 158 3.22 -12.22 4.51
C PHE A 158 4.32 -12.39 5.56
N LEU A 159 5.23 -13.35 5.41
CA LEU A 159 6.25 -13.64 6.41
C LEU A 159 7.25 -12.49 6.57
N THR A 160 7.65 -11.85 5.46
CA THR A 160 8.54 -10.68 5.49
C THR A 160 7.80 -9.40 5.85
N GLY A 161 6.51 -9.31 5.53
CA GLY A 161 5.66 -8.16 5.81
C GLY A 161 5.17 -8.11 7.25
N LEU A 162 4.90 -9.26 7.89
CA LEU A 162 4.30 -9.40 9.24
C LEU A 162 5.06 -8.70 10.38
N PRO A 163 6.40 -8.63 10.42
CA PRO A 163 7.12 -7.92 11.47
C PRO A 163 6.74 -6.43 11.56
N VAL A 164 6.45 -5.80 10.42
CA VAL A 164 6.12 -4.38 10.34
C VAL A 164 4.77 -4.03 10.99
N PRO A 165 3.61 -4.61 10.59
CA PRO A 165 2.34 -4.35 11.25
C PRO A 165 2.36 -4.84 12.70
N LEU A 166 3.11 -5.91 13.03
CA LEU A 166 3.24 -6.35 14.41
C LEU A 166 3.97 -5.31 15.26
N ALA A 167 5.08 -4.74 14.78
CA ALA A 167 5.76 -3.62 15.44
C ALA A 167 4.86 -2.40 15.59
N ILE A 168 4.06 -2.06 14.56
CA ILE A 168 3.11 -0.93 14.61
C ILE A 168 2.01 -1.19 15.65
N VAL A 169 1.45 -2.39 15.70
CA VAL A 169 0.42 -2.77 16.67
C VAL A 169 0.97 -2.70 18.09
N VAL A 170 2.17 -3.26 18.33
CA VAL A 170 2.85 -3.19 19.63
C VAL A 170 3.11 -1.73 20.02
N ALA A 171 3.65 -0.92 19.11
CA ALA A 171 3.88 0.50 19.36
C ALA A 171 2.59 1.27 19.66
N PHE A 172 1.48 0.93 18.99
CA PHE A 172 0.17 1.52 19.24
C PHE A 172 -0.39 1.14 20.63
N PHE A 173 -0.29 -0.13 21.01
CA PHE A 173 -0.70 -0.58 22.35
C PHE A 173 0.14 0.04 23.45
N MET A 174 1.46 0.14 23.26
CA MET A 174 2.35 0.86 24.17
C MET A 174 1.96 2.33 24.26
N ALA A 175 1.81 3.02 23.13
CA ALA A 175 1.41 4.43 23.12
C ALA A 175 0.08 4.65 23.85
N ARG A 176 -0.91 3.79 23.62
CA ARG A 176 -2.20 3.86 24.32
C ARG A 176 -2.05 3.66 25.83
N PHE A 177 -1.25 2.68 26.24
CA PHE A 177 -0.97 2.45 27.66
C PHE A 177 -0.31 3.68 28.29
N TRP A 178 0.72 4.23 27.64
CA TRP A 178 1.46 5.39 28.12
C TRP A 178 0.62 6.66 28.19
N VAL A 179 -0.25 6.92 27.21
CA VAL A 179 -1.18 8.07 27.20
C VAL A 179 -2.15 7.99 28.37
N VAL A 180 -2.69 6.80 28.66
CA VAL A 180 -3.62 6.59 29.78
C VAL A 180 -2.92 6.80 31.14
N THR A 181 -1.63 6.46 31.24
CA THR A 181 -0.90 6.51 32.51
C THR A 181 -0.20 7.84 32.81
N LEU A 182 0.25 8.61 31.80
CA LEU A 182 1.20 9.73 32.02
C LEU A 182 0.70 11.11 31.59
N ALA A 183 -0.50 11.22 30.99
CA ALA A 183 -1.15 12.47 30.59
C ALA A 183 -0.25 13.65 30.07
N PRO A 184 0.69 13.47 29.12
CA PRO A 184 1.36 14.60 28.48
C PRO A 184 0.66 14.95 27.15
N GLU A 185 0.20 16.20 27.03
CA GLU A 185 -0.40 16.82 25.84
C GLU A 185 0.47 16.71 24.57
N SER A 186 1.78 16.42 24.70
CA SER A 186 2.75 16.32 23.61
C SER A 186 2.92 14.92 22.98
N LEU A 187 2.39 13.86 23.61
CA LEU A 187 2.50 12.48 23.10
C LEU A 187 1.91 12.22 21.70
N PRO A 188 0.77 12.82 21.27
CA PRO A 188 0.21 12.50 19.95
C PRO A 188 1.13 12.93 18.80
N TYR A 189 1.92 14.01 18.98
CA TYR A 189 2.87 14.48 17.98
C TYR A 189 4.04 13.50 17.79
N VAL A 190 4.63 13.03 18.90
CA VAL A 190 5.72 12.04 18.87
C VAL A 190 5.23 10.73 18.24
N PHE A 191 4.01 10.31 18.54
CA PHE A 191 3.42 9.12 17.95
C PHE A 191 3.20 9.26 16.44
N SER A 192 2.67 10.40 15.99
CA SER A 192 2.47 10.66 14.56
C SER A 192 3.79 10.69 13.77
N LEU A 193 4.85 11.24 14.37
CA LEU A 193 6.20 11.22 13.79
C LEU A 193 6.73 9.79 13.71
N GLY A 194 6.65 9.02 14.80
CA GLY A 194 7.07 7.63 14.83
C GLY A 194 6.33 6.76 13.81
N GLN A 195 5.01 6.93 13.71
CA GLN A 195 4.19 6.24 12.71
C GLN A 195 4.60 6.60 11.28
N SER A 196 4.90 7.87 11.02
CA SER A 196 5.33 8.33 9.69
C SER A 196 6.68 7.75 9.29
N LEU A 197 7.64 7.70 10.22
CA LEU A 197 8.95 7.06 10.00
C LEU A 197 8.81 5.56 9.78
N MET A 198 8.02 4.87 10.59
CA MET A 198 7.75 3.43 10.43
C MET A 198 7.11 3.12 9.09
N LEU A 199 6.25 4.00 8.58
CA LEU A 199 5.66 3.85 7.26
C LEU A 199 6.69 3.96 6.14
N VAL A 200 7.65 4.88 6.25
CA VAL A 200 8.74 5.00 5.27
C VAL A 200 9.62 3.74 5.30
N ILE A 201 9.99 3.27 6.48
CA ILE A 201 10.77 2.03 6.63
C ILE A 201 10.00 0.84 6.04
N ALA A 202 8.70 0.74 6.32
CA ALA A 202 7.83 -0.30 5.77
C ALA A 202 7.82 -0.29 4.24
N LEU A 203 7.75 0.89 3.62
CA LEU A 203 7.78 1.04 2.17
C LEU A 203 9.13 0.60 1.58
N ILE A 204 10.25 0.98 2.21
CA ILE A 204 11.60 0.58 1.77
C ILE A 204 11.77 -0.94 1.88
N VAL A 205 11.40 -1.53 3.02
CA VAL A 205 11.50 -2.98 3.26
C VAL A 205 10.58 -3.74 2.30
N GLY A 206 9.36 -3.26 2.07
CA GLY A 206 8.43 -3.85 1.11
C GLY A 206 8.98 -3.81 -0.31
N ALA A 207 9.55 -2.67 -0.71
CA ALA A 207 10.21 -2.52 -2.01
C ALA A 207 11.40 -3.48 -2.17
N ALA A 208 12.32 -3.51 -1.20
CA ALA A 208 13.46 -4.43 -1.22
C ALA A 208 13.04 -5.91 -1.26
N CYS A 209 12.02 -6.28 -0.48
CA CYS A 209 11.46 -7.63 -0.50
C CYS A 209 10.88 -8.00 -1.87
N SER A 210 10.17 -7.07 -2.52
CA SER A 210 9.64 -7.29 -3.87
C SER A 210 10.74 -7.48 -4.92
N CYS A 211 11.85 -6.74 -4.83
CA CYS A 211 13.02 -6.93 -5.69
C CYS A 211 13.70 -8.28 -5.47
N TRP A 212 13.84 -8.70 -4.22
CA TRP A 212 14.39 -10.01 -3.89
C TRP A 212 13.52 -11.15 -4.46
N LEU A 213 12.19 -11.02 -4.32
CA LEU A 213 11.23 -11.94 -4.90
C LEU A 213 11.31 -11.97 -6.43
N TYR A 214 11.43 -10.81 -7.06
CA TYR A 214 11.60 -10.69 -8.49
C TYR A 214 12.85 -11.46 -8.96
N ARG A 215 14.00 -11.26 -8.33
CA ARG A 215 15.24 -12.00 -8.68
C ARG A 215 15.10 -13.51 -8.51
N ARG A 216 14.28 -13.98 -7.56
CA ARG A 216 14.09 -15.40 -7.26
C ARG A 216 13.12 -16.09 -8.23
N PHE A 217 12.06 -15.40 -8.65
CA PHE A 217 10.94 -16.01 -9.38
C PHE A 217 10.80 -15.55 -10.83
N ALA A 218 11.39 -14.42 -11.23
CA ALA A 218 11.25 -13.86 -12.57
C ALA A 218 12.21 -14.49 -13.61
N ALA A 219 12.52 -15.79 -13.51
CA ALA A 219 13.42 -16.46 -14.44
C ALA A 219 12.91 -16.37 -15.89
N THR A 220 11.61 -16.54 -16.08
CA THR A 220 10.91 -16.51 -17.38
C THR A 220 10.80 -15.09 -17.94
N LEU A 221 10.50 -14.11 -17.08
CA LEU A 221 10.47 -12.69 -17.46
C LEU A 221 11.84 -12.12 -17.81
N LEU A 222 12.93 -12.63 -17.20
CA LEU A 222 14.29 -12.27 -17.58
C LEU A 222 14.74 -12.94 -18.89
N ASN A 223 14.33 -14.18 -19.14
CA ASN A 223 14.76 -14.94 -20.33
C ASN A 223 14.05 -14.50 -21.63
N GLU A 224 12.89 -13.84 -21.54
CA GLU A 224 12.14 -13.31 -22.70
C GLU A 224 12.32 -11.80 -22.95
N ALA A 225 13.20 -11.14 -22.18
CA ALA A 225 13.53 -9.73 -22.27
C ALA A 225 14.81 -9.52 -23.08
#